data_AF-A0A956XXF5-F1
#
_entry.id   AF-A0A956XXF5-F1
#
_cell.length_a   1.000
_cell.length_b   1.000
_cell.length_c   1.000
_cell.angle_alpha   90.00
_cell.angle_beta   90.00
_cell.angle_gamma   90.00
#
_symmetry.space_group_name_H-M   'P 1'
#
loop_
_entity.id
_entity.type
_entity.pdbx_description
1 polymer ?
#
loop_
_entity_poly.entity_id
_entity_poly.type
_entity_poly.pdbx_seq_one_letter_code
_entity_poly.pdbx_strand_id
1 'polypeptide(L)'
;MSQKFEGFDSGKDSVIRVHAQFFTDLLPAIDDLAELKLTLHCYHALHQMEGAYRYLHYSDFRENGELMGMLEAILPDDDPDDVLDATIMKALQRGTLLYAKVELETGPEALYFL
;
A
#
# COMPACT_ATOMS: atom_id res chain seq x y z
N MET A 1 6.73 -6.71 23.31
CA MET A 1 6.14 -8.07 23.32
C MET A 1 5.36 -8.22 22.03
N SER A 2 5.70 -9.17 21.16
CA SER A 2 4.89 -9.42 19.96
C SER A 2 3.52 -9.93 20.42
N GLN A 3 2.43 -9.30 19.96
CA GLN A 3 1.08 -9.84 20.15
C GLN A 3 1.00 -11.19 19.44
N LYS A 4 0.41 -12.19 20.09
CA LYS A 4 0.22 -13.50 19.49
C LYS A 4 -0.90 -13.39 18.45
N PHE A 5 -0.60 -13.83 17.22
CA PHE A 5 -1.60 -13.99 16.18
C PHE A 5 -2.40 -15.28 16.43
N GLU A 6 -3.72 -15.17 16.54
CA GLU A 6 -4.61 -16.28 16.92
C GLU A 6 -5.14 -17.08 15.71
N GLY A 7 -4.74 -16.72 14.49
CA GLY A 7 -5.17 -17.37 13.24
C GLY A 7 -6.09 -16.48 12.39
N PHE A 8 -6.39 -16.94 11.18
CA PHE A 8 -7.28 -16.26 10.25
C PHE A 8 -8.73 -16.72 10.44
N ASP A 9 -9.69 -15.81 10.26
CA ASP A 9 -11.11 -16.17 10.23
C ASP A 9 -11.46 -16.97 8.95
N SER A 10 -12.38 -17.91 9.10
CA SER A 10 -12.86 -18.81 8.05
C SER A 10 -13.95 -18.21 7.14
N GLY A 11 -14.29 -16.92 7.34
CA GLY A 11 -15.27 -16.19 6.52
C GLY A 11 -14.87 -16.10 5.04
N LYS A 12 -15.86 -16.14 4.13
CA LYS A 12 -15.62 -16.14 2.68
C LYS A 12 -14.90 -14.90 2.13
N ASP A 13 -14.98 -13.78 2.85
CA ASP A 13 -14.37 -12.49 2.45
C ASP A 13 -12.97 -12.28 3.04
N SER A 14 -12.36 -13.30 3.68
CA SER A 14 -11.05 -13.19 4.33
C SER A 14 -9.85 -13.41 3.40
N VAL A 15 -10.08 -13.65 2.10
CA VAL A 15 -9.02 -14.05 1.15
C VAL A 15 -8.80 -12.98 0.09
N ILE A 16 -7.61 -12.39 0.10
CA ILE A 16 -7.15 -11.47 -0.93
C ILE A 16 -6.38 -12.26 -1.98
N ARG A 17 -6.71 -12.04 -3.26
CA ARG A 17 -5.93 -12.60 -4.37
C ARG A 17 -4.75 -11.69 -4.68
N VAL A 18 -3.55 -12.26 -4.65
CA VAL A 18 -2.30 -11.61 -5.06
C VAL A 18 -1.77 -12.26 -6.33
N HIS A 19 -1.10 -11.49 -7.19
CA HIS A 19 -0.52 -12.03 -8.42
C HIS A 19 0.63 -12.99 -8.10
N ALA A 20 0.76 -14.10 -8.83
CA ALA A 20 1.89 -15.01 -8.65
C ALA A 20 3.24 -14.31 -8.84
N GLN A 21 3.28 -13.33 -9.75
CA GLN A 21 4.44 -12.48 -10.03
C GLN A 21 4.90 -11.67 -8.81
N PHE A 22 4.00 -11.38 -7.86
CA PHE A 22 4.38 -10.78 -6.59
C PHE A 22 5.44 -11.64 -5.89
N PHE A 23 5.28 -12.96 -5.87
CA PHE A 23 6.22 -13.85 -5.16
C PHE A 23 7.47 -14.19 -5.97
N THR A 24 7.37 -14.25 -7.30
CA THR A 24 8.49 -14.68 -8.15
C THR A 24 9.44 -13.55 -8.52
N ASP A 25 8.91 -12.33 -8.69
CA ASP A 25 9.67 -11.23 -9.27
C ASP A 25 9.77 -10.06 -8.28
N LEU A 26 8.61 -9.60 -7.78
CA LEU A 26 8.54 -8.36 -7.03
C LEU A 26 9.06 -8.51 -5.58
N LEU A 27 8.57 -9.50 -4.84
CA LEU A 27 8.97 -9.74 -3.45
C LEU A 27 10.49 -9.96 -3.30
N PRO A 28 11.17 -10.75 -4.17
CA PRO A 28 12.63 -10.84 -4.13
C PRO A 28 13.36 -9.52 -4.43
N ALA A 29 12.72 -8.61 -5.15
CA ALA A 29 13.30 -7.31 -5.48
C ALA A 29 13.13 -6.29 -4.35
N ILE A 30 12.02 -6.37 -3.58
CA ILE A 30 11.76 -5.46 -2.45
C ILE A 30 12.76 -5.74 -1.32
N ASP A 31 13.54 -4.72 -0.98
CA ASP A 31 14.57 -4.74 0.08
C ASP A 31 14.21 -3.85 1.28
N ASP A 32 13.06 -3.18 1.23
CA ASP A 32 12.58 -2.27 2.25
C ASP A 32 11.27 -2.76 2.89
N LEU A 33 11.22 -2.78 4.23
CA LEU A 33 10.07 -3.29 4.97
C LEU A 33 8.84 -2.37 4.85
N ALA A 34 9.04 -1.05 4.78
CA ALA A 34 7.94 -0.12 4.62
C ALA A 34 7.31 -0.29 3.23
N GLU A 35 8.14 -0.42 2.18
CA GLU A 35 7.68 -0.71 0.82
C GLU A 35 6.87 -2.00 0.74
N LEU A 36 7.33 -3.07 1.40
CA LEU A 36 6.61 -4.34 1.45
C LEU A 36 5.22 -4.19 2.11
N LYS A 37 5.15 -3.53 3.27
CA LYS A 37 3.88 -3.31 3.97
C LYS A 37 2.93 -2.42 3.19
N LEU A 38 3.44 -1.36 2.55
CA LEU A 38 2.65 -0.51 1.65
C LEU A 38 2.09 -1.34 0.48
N THR A 39 2.91 -2.16 -0.17
CA THR A 39 2.48 -3.00 -1.30
C THR A 39 1.35 -3.96 -0.90
N LEU A 40 1.46 -4.61 0.26
CA LEU A 40 0.41 -5.49 0.79
C LEU A 40 -0.85 -4.71 1.17
N HIS A 41 -0.70 -3.51 1.73
CA HIS A 41 -1.81 -2.62 1.99
C HIS A 41 -2.56 -2.25 0.71
N CYS A 42 -1.84 -1.92 -0.37
CA CYS A 42 -2.44 -1.61 -1.66
C CYS A 42 -3.23 -2.81 -2.24
N TYR A 43 -2.68 -4.03 -2.15
CA TYR A 43 -3.42 -5.24 -2.53
C TYR A 43 -4.74 -5.36 -1.76
N HIS A 44 -4.72 -5.11 -0.46
CA HIS A 44 -5.92 -5.16 0.38
C HIS A 44 -6.93 -4.06 0.04
N ALA A 45 -6.49 -2.81 -0.09
CA ALA A 45 -7.35 -1.67 -0.36
C ALA A 45 -8.01 -1.78 -1.74
N LEU A 46 -7.23 -2.10 -2.78
CA LEU A 46 -7.73 -2.27 -4.14
C LEU A 46 -8.63 -3.50 -4.29
N HIS A 47 -8.48 -4.53 -3.46
CA HIS A 47 -9.37 -5.69 -3.53
C HIS A 47 -10.81 -5.36 -3.10
N GLN A 48 -10.96 -4.41 -2.18
CA GLN A 48 -12.26 -3.97 -1.64
C GLN A 48 -13.00 -3.02 -2.58
N MET A 49 -12.31 -2.45 -3.58
CA MET A 49 -12.93 -1.55 -4.55
C MET A 49 -13.67 -2.31 -5.66
N GLU A 50 -14.85 -1.79 -6.01
CA GLU A 50 -15.63 -2.27 -7.15
C GLU A 50 -15.28 -1.51 -8.44
N GLY A 51 -15.52 -2.13 -9.59
CA GLY A 51 -15.30 -1.50 -10.91
C GLY A 51 -14.07 -1.98 -11.67
N ALA A 52 -13.96 -1.51 -12.92
CA ALA A 52 -12.93 -1.92 -13.88
C ALA A 52 -11.59 -1.21 -13.69
N TYR A 53 -11.59 -0.02 -13.09
CA TYR A 53 -10.40 0.76 -12.78
C TYR A 53 -10.38 1.02 -11.28
N ARG A 54 -9.34 0.52 -10.61
CA ARG A 54 -9.16 0.64 -9.16
C ARG A 54 -7.88 1.41 -8.92
N TYR A 55 -7.98 2.46 -8.12
CA TYR A 55 -6.89 3.36 -7.82
C TYR A 55 -7.03 3.89 -6.40
N LEU A 56 -5.92 4.34 -5.84
CA LEU A 56 -5.85 5.00 -4.55
C LEU A 56 -5.48 6.47 -4.76
N HIS A 57 -5.98 7.33 -3.89
CA HIS A 57 -5.53 8.70 -3.71
C HIS A 57 -4.45 8.76 -2.64
N TYR A 58 -3.73 9.88 -2.57
CA TYR A 58 -2.79 10.11 -1.47
C TYR A 58 -3.47 10.03 -0.09
N SER A 59 -4.70 10.56 0.02
CA SER A 59 -5.50 10.50 1.25
C SER A 59 -5.81 9.07 1.69
N ASP A 60 -6.00 8.13 0.76
CA ASP A 60 -6.29 6.73 1.12
C ASP A 60 -5.13 6.08 1.89
N PHE A 61 -3.90 6.53 1.65
CA PHE A 61 -2.74 6.12 2.44
C PHE A 61 -2.66 6.91 3.75
N ARG A 62 -2.71 8.25 3.64
CA ARG A 62 -2.47 9.18 4.74
C ARG A 62 -3.49 9.06 5.89
N GLU A 63 -4.73 8.78 5.54
CA GLU A 63 -5.86 8.65 6.47
C GLU A 63 -6.01 7.21 6.99
N ASN A 64 -5.26 6.24 6.44
CA ASN A 64 -5.28 4.88 6.92
C ASN A 64 -4.42 4.71 8.18
N GLY A 65 -5.07 4.73 9.35
CA GLY A 65 -4.39 4.63 10.64
C GLY A 65 -3.58 3.35 10.83
N GLU A 66 -3.98 2.23 10.23
CA GLU A 66 -3.23 0.97 10.31
C GLU A 66 -1.91 1.05 9.52
N LEU A 67 -1.96 1.57 8.28
CA LEU A 67 -0.78 1.81 7.46
C LEU A 67 0.16 2.79 8.15
N MET A 68 -0.34 3.95 8.58
CA MET A 68 0.48 4.97 9.23
C MET A 68 1.12 4.44 10.52
N GLY A 69 0.37 3.71 11.35
CA GLY A 69 0.92 3.08 12.55
C GLY A 69 1.97 1.99 12.24
N MET A 70 1.81 1.27 11.12
CA MET A 70 2.82 0.30 10.65
C MET A 70 4.11 0.98 10.16
N LEU A 71 4.01 2.17 9.56
CA LEU A 71 5.15 2.96 9.08
C LEU A 71 5.90 3.62 10.24
N GLU A 72 5.19 4.26 11.17
CA GLU A 72 5.74 4.84 12.40
C GLU A 72 6.47 3.77 13.23
N ALA A 73 5.94 2.55 13.31
CA ALA A 73 6.61 1.45 14.01
C ALA A 73 7.92 0.98 13.34
N ILE A 74 8.12 1.22 12.03
CA ILE A 74 9.36 0.88 11.32
C ILE A 74 10.40 1.98 11.50
N LEU A 75 9.98 3.24 11.40
CA LEU A 75 10.83 4.43 11.49
C LEU A 75 10.28 5.38 12.58
N PRO A 76 10.50 5.06 13.86
CA PRO A 76 9.87 5.78 14.97
C PRO A 76 10.43 7.18 15.25
N ASP A 77 11.62 7.47 14.72
CA ASP A 77 12.31 8.76 14.92
C ASP A 77 12.04 9.75 13.77
N ASP A 78 11.40 9.28 12.69
CA ASP A 78 11.10 10.08 11.49
C ASP A 78 9.66 10.60 11.51
N ASP A 79 9.39 11.68 10.77
CA ASP A 79 8.02 12.16 10.58
C ASP A 79 7.20 11.14 9.75
N PRO A 80 6.01 10.72 10.22
CA PRO A 80 5.23 9.70 9.52
C PRO A 80 4.86 10.05 8.07
N ASP A 81 4.69 11.34 7.76
CA ASP A 81 4.33 11.77 6.40
C ASP A 81 5.55 11.72 5.48
N ASP A 82 6.72 12.12 5.98
CA ASP A 82 7.99 11.93 5.26
C ASP A 82 8.27 10.44 5.00
N VAL A 83 7.97 9.56 5.97
CA VAL A 83 8.08 8.12 5.82
C VAL A 83 7.11 7.61 4.75
N LEU A 84 5.86 8.05 4.77
CA LEU A 84 4.86 7.66 3.77
C LEU A 84 5.31 8.09 2.36
N ASP A 85 5.74 9.35 2.19
CA ASP A 85 6.21 9.89 0.92
C ASP A 85 7.41 9.12 0.38
N ALA A 86 8.41 8.84 1.23
CA ALA A 86 9.57 8.05 0.86
C ALA A 86 9.19 6.62 0.47
N THR A 87 8.21 6.02 1.16
CA THR A 87 7.74 4.66 0.91
C THR A 87 6.97 4.56 -0.41
N ILE A 88 6.07 5.51 -0.68
CA ILE A 88 5.38 5.62 -1.98
C ILE A 88 6.42 5.82 -3.09
N MET A 89 7.41 6.69 -2.89
CA MET A 89 8.44 6.93 -3.89
C MET A 89 9.24 5.67 -4.21
N LYS A 90 9.61 4.85 -3.22
CA LYS A 90 10.27 3.54 -3.45
C LYS A 90 9.39 2.62 -4.31
N ALA A 91 8.11 2.49 -3.95
CA ALA A 91 7.18 1.65 -4.70
C ALA A 91 6.96 2.14 -6.15
N LEU A 92 6.95 3.45 -6.37
CA LEU A 92 6.89 4.06 -7.71
C LEU A 92 8.18 3.80 -8.51
N GLN A 93 9.35 3.99 -7.89
CA GLN A 93 10.64 3.75 -8.54
C GLN A 93 10.83 2.29 -8.93
N ARG A 94 10.31 1.36 -8.12
CA ARG A 94 10.31 -0.07 -8.43
C ARG A 94 9.32 -0.44 -9.53
N GLY A 95 8.31 0.40 -9.77
CA GLY A 95 7.20 0.10 -10.67
C GLY A 95 6.15 -0.82 -10.06
N THR A 96 6.18 -1.02 -8.74
CA THR A 96 5.11 -1.69 -7.99
C THR A 96 3.84 -0.87 -8.00
N LEU A 97 3.99 0.45 -7.83
CA LEU A 97 2.92 1.41 -8.02
C LEU A 97 3.12 2.14 -9.34
N LEU A 98 2.02 2.36 -10.04
CA LEU A 98 1.94 3.28 -11.16
C LEU A 98 1.28 4.57 -10.69
N TYR A 99 1.72 5.70 -11.23
CA TYR A 99 1.19 7.02 -10.92
C TYR A 99 0.59 7.67 -12.16
N ALA A 100 -0.60 8.26 -12.01
CA ALA A 100 -1.18 9.16 -12.99
C ALA A 100 -1.59 10.46 -12.31
N LYS A 101 -1.29 11.58 -12.97
CA LYS A 101 -1.81 12.89 -12.60
C LYS A 101 -2.98 13.23 -13.52
N VAL A 102 -4.14 13.50 -12.94
CA VAL A 102 -5.34 13.91 -13.67
C VAL A 102 -5.65 15.36 -13.34
N GLU A 103 -5.88 16.17 -14.36
CA GLU A 103 -6.31 17.57 -14.17
C GLU A 103 -7.85 17.59 -14.15
N LEU A 104 -8.44 17.88 -12.98
CA LEU A 104 -9.89 18.06 -12.82
C LEU A 104 -10.23 19.53 -12.64
N GLU A 105 -11.51 19.87 -12.78
CA GLU A 105 -12.01 21.24 -12.51
C GLU A 105 -11.76 21.67 -11.06
N THR A 106 -11.73 20.71 -10.13
CA THR A 106 -11.44 20.91 -8.70
C THR A 106 -9.96 21.02 -8.38
N GLY A 107 -9.08 20.78 -9.36
CA GLY A 107 -7.63 20.78 -9.22
C GLY A 107 -6.98 19.47 -9.66
N PRO A 108 -5.64 19.42 -9.67
CA PRO A 108 -4.91 18.22 -10.02
C PRO A 108 -5.08 17.13 -8.95
N GLU A 109 -5.23 15.90 -9.39
CA GLU A 109 -5.38 14.73 -8.54
C GLU A 109 -4.35 13.66 -8.87
N ALA A 110 -3.80 13.05 -7.83
CA ALA A 110 -2.81 11.97 -7.90
C ALA A 110 -3.51 10.62 -7.73
N LEU A 111 -3.39 9.76 -8.74
CA LEU A 111 -3.97 8.42 -8.75
C LEU A 111 -2.84 7.38 -8.73
N TYR A 112 -2.94 6.41 -7.83
CA TYR A 112 -1.99 5.33 -7.65
C TYR A 112 -2.63 3.98 -8.01
N PHE A 113 -1.94 3.18 -8.81
CA PHE A 113 -2.41 1.87 -9.29
C PHE A 113 -1.39 0.78 -8.97
N LEU A 114 -1.83 -0.47 -8.97
CA LEU A 114 -1.01 -1.68 -8.82
C LEU A 114 -1.07 -2.51 -10.10
#